data_AF-A0A6G3Z5X4-F1
#
_entry.id   AF-A0A6G3Z5X4-F1
#
_cell.length_a   1.000
_cell.length_b   1.000
_cell.length_c   1.000
_cell.angle_alpha   90.00
_cell.angle_beta   90.00
_cell.angle_gamma   90.00
#
_symmetry.space_group_name_H-M   'P 1'
#
loop_
_entity.id
_entity.type
_entity.pdbx_description
1 polymer ?
#
loop_
_entity_poly.entity_id
_entity_poly.type
_entity_poly.pdbx_seq_one_letter_code
_entity_poly.pdbx_strand_id
1 'polypeptide(L)'
;MRNTFSRDDSNSGLKESLILARSDSTPLTILEQLAKDDDVEIRRAVAFNPNASKELLEQLSDEFPAEITQNPIFSLFLLEKPEDPFILLALARSPNTPPETLEKLSKSTARKVLVAICKNPNTSLEIIERISQTTNKASILIAICKNPDIPPEMLERISQAISTTSVLTAICRNPNISPEMLERLSYIKDSNVLFEICQRLELASETLDRVSRSINHNGILSAICEHPNTSTETLERLSRKRNVFFMRGLCSHQNTPTETLESLSQSTSSTYFLSLIAGNPNASPETLEGLSKRTDEKDVLTVICKNPNTPPETLERLSQTTNAKILAAIYKNPNTSLKVRERYAWINNYKIKLKVCRDLNTSSKLLEQIAKTCRKNSKSILFAIANNPNTPSYILEEIANTLG
;
A
#
# COMPACT_ATOMS: atom_id res chain seq x y z
N MET A 1 13.25 -28.94 34.73
CA MET A 1 12.51 -28.52 33.52
C MET A 1 12.94 -27.13 33.11
N ARG A 2 13.83 -27.03 32.13
CA ARG A 2 13.97 -25.89 31.20
C ARG A 2 14.88 -26.36 30.06
N ASN A 3 14.26 -26.60 28.91
CA ASN A 3 14.90 -26.95 27.63
C ASN A 3 15.83 -25.82 27.19
N THR A 4 17.12 -26.10 27.03
CA THR A 4 18.09 -25.21 26.37
C THR A 4 19.03 -25.97 25.41
N PHE A 5 18.55 -27.04 24.77
CA PHE A 5 19.22 -27.71 23.65
C PHE A 5 18.28 -27.71 22.45
N SER A 6 18.45 -26.79 21.50
CA SER A 6 17.69 -26.80 20.23
C SER A 6 18.20 -25.81 19.16
N ARG A 7 19.23 -24.99 19.42
CA ARG A 7 19.67 -23.97 18.44
C ARG A 7 20.97 -24.28 17.70
N ASP A 8 21.79 -25.21 18.17
CA ASP A 8 23.06 -25.56 17.52
C ASP A 8 22.94 -26.76 16.57
N ASP A 9 22.09 -27.76 16.89
CA ASP A 9 21.92 -28.97 16.06
C ASP A 9 21.22 -28.71 14.72
N SER A 10 20.36 -27.69 14.64
CA SER A 10 19.68 -27.34 13.39
C SER A 10 20.65 -26.70 12.38
N ASN A 11 21.62 -25.92 12.87
CA ASN A 11 22.59 -25.23 12.01
C ASN A 11 23.73 -26.17 11.55
N SER A 12 24.07 -27.19 12.34
CA SER A 12 24.99 -28.24 11.90
C SER A 12 24.34 -29.15 10.84
N GLY A 13 23.09 -29.57 11.07
CA GLY A 13 22.34 -30.40 10.11
C GLY A 13 22.16 -29.72 8.75
N LEU A 14 21.83 -28.43 8.72
CA LEU A 14 21.72 -27.66 7.47
C LEU A 14 23.05 -27.61 6.69
N LYS A 15 24.18 -27.45 7.39
CA LYS A 15 25.50 -27.45 6.75
C LYS A 15 25.85 -28.81 6.17
N GLU A 16 25.53 -29.90 6.87
CA GLU A 16 25.76 -31.26 6.40
C GLU A 16 24.91 -31.58 5.16
N SER A 17 23.61 -31.27 5.19
CA SER A 17 22.71 -31.45 4.05
C SER A 17 23.16 -30.66 2.82
N LEU A 18 23.64 -29.43 3.00
CA LEU A 18 24.17 -28.62 1.89
C LEU A 18 25.46 -29.20 1.30
N ILE A 19 26.36 -29.74 2.14
CA ILE A 19 27.58 -30.42 1.68
C ILE A 19 27.22 -31.65 0.87
N LEU A 20 26.26 -32.46 1.35
CA LEU A 20 25.76 -33.62 0.62
C LEU A 20 25.12 -33.21 -0.70
N ALA A 21 24.27 -32.19 -0.74
CA ALA A 21 23.63 -31.72 -1.96
C ALA A 21 24.63 -31.27 -3.03
N ARG A 22 25.80 -30.75 -2.63
CA ARG A 22 26.85 -30.27 -3.56
C ARG A 22 27.86 -31.35 -3.98
N SER A 23 27.88 -32.49 -3.31
CA SER A 23 28.88 -33.52 -3.60
C SER A 23 28.49 -34.32 -4.84
N ASP A 24 29.41 -34.40 -5.81
CA ASP A 24 29.27 -35.16 -7.05
C ASP A 24 29.20 -36.68 -6.82
N SER A 25 29.43 -37.15 -5.60
CA SER A 25 29.32 -38.57 -5.24
C SER A 25 28.02 -38.89 -4.49
N THR A 26 27.13 -37.92 -4.28
CA THR A 26 25.91 -38.14 -3.51
C THR A 26 24.97 -39.07 -4.27
N PRO A 27 24.51 -40.17 -3.64
CA PRO A 27 23.57 -41.09 -4.27
C PRO A 27 22.23 -40.42 -4.58
N LEU A 28 21.58 -40.85 -5.67
CA LEU A 28 20.29 -40.30 -6.10
C LEU A 28 19.22 -40.35 -4.99
N THR A 29 19.16 -41.43 -4.20
CA THR A 29 18.19 -41.57 -3.11
C THR A 29 18.34 -40.50 -2.03
N ILE A 30 19.55 -40.01 -1.79
CA ILE A 30 19.81 -38.90 -0.87
C ILE A 30 19.43 -37.58 -1.54
N LEU A 31 19.74 -37.39 -2.82
CA LEU A 31 19.31 -36.21 -3.58
C LEU A 31 17.78 -36.07 -3.62
N GLU A 32 17.04 -37.17 -3.77
CA GLU A 32 15.57 -37.19 -3.72
C GLU A 32 15.01 -36.79 -2.35
N GLN A 33 15.73 -37.08 -1.26
CA GLN A 33 15.38 -36.62 0.08
C GLN A 33 15.67 -35.12 0.24
N LEU A 34 16.86 -34.68 -0.19
CA LEU A 34 17.30 -33.28 -0.10
C LEU A 34 16.48 -32.35 -1.02
N ALA A 35 15.92 -32.86 -2.11
CA ALA A 35 15.01 -32.09 -2.96
C ALA A 35 13.68 -31.72 -2.27
N LYS A 36 13.37 -32.35 -1.13
CA LYS A 36 12.20 -32.06 -0.29
C LYS A 36 12.56 -31.28 0.97
N ASP A 37 13.82 -30.90 1.12
CA ASP A 37 14.29 -30.10 2.25
C ASP A 37 13.54 -28.76 2.27
N ASP A 38 13.27 -28.21 3.45
CA ASP A 38 12.60 -26.92 3.60
C ASP A 38 13.49 -25.76 3.12
N ASP A 39 14.81 -25.93 3.18
CA ASP A 39 15.79 -24.93 2.74
C ASP A 39 15.92 -24.89 1.21
N VAL A 40 15.57 -23.73 0.63
CA VAL A 40 15.67 -23.43 -0.81
C VAL A 40 17.09 -23.64 -1.32
N GLU A 41 18.09 -23.32 -0.50
CA GLU A 41 19.50 -23.33 -0.82
C GLU A 41 20.03 -24.76 -1.01
N ILE A 42 19.48 -25.71 -0.24
CA ILE A 42 19.74 -27.16 -0.36
C ILE A 42 19.09 -27.68 -1.63
N ARG A 43 17.80 -27.39 -1.88
CA ARG A 43 17.11 -27.82 -3.10
C ARG A 43 17.78 -27.28 -4.37
N ARG A 44 18.27 -26.03 -4.33
CA ARG A 44 19.04 -25.42 -5.41
C ARG A 44 20.34 -26.16 -5.68
N ALA A 45 21.06 -26.57 -4.63
CA ALA A 45 22.28 -27.37 -4.78
C ALA A 45 21.98 -28.74 -5.41
N VAL A 46 20.85 -29.37 -5.05
CA VAL A 46 20.39 -30.61 -5.70
C VAL A 46 20.14 -30.40 -7.20
N ALA A 47 19.50 -29.30 -7.59
CA ALA A 47 19.24 -28.99 -9.00
C ALA A 47 20.53 -28.84 -9.85
N PHE A 48 21.63 -28.43 -9.23
CA PHE A 48 22.94 -28.30 -9.88
C PHE A 48 23.77 -29.58 -9.84
N ASN A 49 23.39 -30.56 -9.01
CA ASN A 49 24.20 -31.75 -8.79
C ASN A 49 24.25 -32.64 -10.04
N PRO A 50 25.44 -33.07 -10.51
CA PRO A 50 25.59 -33.87 -11.73
C PRO A 50 24.96 -35.27 -11.66
N ASN A 51 24.70 -35.82 -10.46
CA ASN A 51 24.03 -37.10 -10.27
C ASN A 51 22.51 -37.00 -10.16
N ALA A 52 21.93 -35.79 -10.23
CA ALA A 52 20.49 -35.63 -10.22
C ALA A 52 19.88 -36.29 -11.47
N SER A 53 18.87 -37.14 -11.26
CA SER A 53 18.18 -37.80 -12.37
C SER A 53 17.35 -36.81 -13.18
N LYS A 54 16.99 -37.19 -14.41
CA LYS A 54 16.10 -36.39 -15.25
C LYS A 54 14.77 -36.12 -14.53
N GLU A 55 14.17 -37.14 -13.92
CA GLU A 55 12.90 -37.03 -13.21
C GLU A 55 13.00 -36.06 -12.02
N LEU A 56 14.13 -36.06 -11.30
CA LEU A 56 14.37 -35.14 -10.20
C LEU A 56 14.56 -33.70 -10.70
N LEU A 57 15.31 -33.51 -11.79
CA LEU A 57 15.49 -32.20 -12.39
C LEU A 57 14.17 -31.66 -12.98
N GLU A 58 13.34 -32.51 -13.56
CA GLU A 58 11.98 -32.16 -14.00
C GLU A 58 11.13 -31.61 -12.85
N GLN A 59 11.18 -32.26 -11.68
CA GLN A 59 10.48 -31.81 -10.47
C GLN A 59 10.95 -30.43 -10.00
N LEU A 60 12.25 -30.16 -10.12
CA LEU A 60 12.87 -28.91 -9.69
C LEU A 60 12.80 -27.79 -10.76
N SER A 61 12.29 -28.09 -11.96
CA SER A 61 12.40 -27.18 -13.13
C SER A 61 11.54 -25.94 -13.13
N ASP A 62 10.49 -25.93 -12.32
CA ASP A 62 9.69 -24.75 -12.08
C ASP A 62 10.39 -23.79 -11.10
N GLU A 63 11.21 -24.32 -10.18
CA GLU A 63 11.85 -23.58 -9.09
C GLU A 63 13.27 -23.10 -9.47
N PHE A 64 14.08 -23.95 -10.10
CA PHE A 64 15.51 -23.69 -10.38
C PHE A 64 15.87 -23.83 -11.87
N PRO A 65 15.24 -23.06 -12.78
CA PRO A 65 15.47 -23.20 -14.21
C PRO A 65 16.90 -22.81 -14.63
N ALA A 66 17.54 -21.85 -13.94
CA ALA A 66 18.90 -21.44 -14.23
C ALA A 66 19.89 -22.56 -13.93
N GLU A 67 19.78 -23.14 -12.74
CA GLU A 67 20.65 -24.22 -12.25
C GLU A 67 20.50 -25.47 -13.10
N ILE A 68 19.29 -25.83 -13.51
CA ILE A 68 19.07 -26.96 -14.41
C ILE A 68 19.77 -26.76 -15.74
N THR A 69 19.63 -25.59 -16.37
CA THR A 69 20.31 -25.33 -17.65
C THR A 69 21.83 -25.28 -17.54
N GLN A 70 22.35 -25.05 -16.34
CA GLN A 70 23.79 -25.07 -16.04
C GLN A 70 24.26 -26.40 -15.43
N ASN A 71 23.34 -27.35 -15.17
CA ASN A 71 23.69 -28.64 -14.62
C ASN A 71 24.58 -29.39 -15.64
N PRO A 72 25.70 -30.01 -15.19
CA PRO A 72 26.61 -30.72 -16.08
C PRO A 72 25.94 -31.74 -17.01
N ILE A 73 24.89 -32.43 -16.54
CA ILE A 73 24.19 -33.46 -17.34
C ILE A 73 23.24 -32.86 -18.39
N PHE A 74 22.87 -31.58 -18.28
CA PHE A 74 21.86 -30.95 -19.14
C PHE A 74 22.27 -30.94 -20.62
N SER A 75 23.56 -30.73 -20.89
CA SER A 75 24.11 -30.77 -22.25
C SER A 75 23.92 -32.14 -22.92
N LEU A 76 23.98 -33.23 -22.15
CA LEU A 76 23.74 -34.59 -22.65
C LEU A 76 22.27 -34.79 -22.99
N PHE A 77 21.34 -34.31 -22.15
CA PHE A 77 19.92 -34.38 -22.48
C PHE A 77 19.57 -33.58 -23.75
N LEU A 78 20.19 -32.40 -23.91
CA LEU A 78 20.03 -31.57 -25.09
C LEU A 78 20.53 -32.28 -26.37
N LEU A 79 21.63 -33.04 -26.28
CA LEU A 79 22.16 -33.83 -27.39
C LEU A 79 21.33 -35.08 -27.68
N GLU A 80 20.81 -35.75 -26.65
CA GLU A 80 20.03 -36.98 -26.80
C GLU A 80 18.66 -36.70 -27.44
N LYS A 81 17.90 -35.74 -26.90
CA LYS A 81 16.54 -35.39 -27.34
C LYS A 81 16.27 -33.88 -27.20
N PRO A 82 16.73 -33.05 -28.16
CA PRO A 82 16.58 -31.60 -28.09
C PRO A 82 15.13 -31.11 -28.09
N GLU A 83 14.20 -31.89 -28.63
CA GLU A 83 12.77 -31.57 -28.68
C GLU A 83 11.99 -32.03 -27.43
N ASP A 84 12.68 -32.61 -26.44
CA ASP A 84 12.04 -33.05 -25.21
C ASP A 84 11.34 -31.86 -24.49
N PRO A 85 10.05 -31.99 -24.14
CA PRO A 85 9.32 -30.91 -23.47
C PRO A 85 10.01 -30.36 -22.22
N PHE A 86 10.72 -31.19 -21.45
CA PHE A 86 11.48 -30.74 -20.29
C PHE A 86 12.61 -29.80 -20.70
N ILE A 87 13.38 -30.17 -21.73
CA ILE A 87 14.52 -29.38 -22.21
C ILE A 87 14.06 -28.05 -22.80
N LEU A 88 13.05 -28.07 -23.67
CA LEU A 88 12.48 -26.85 -24.25
C LEU A 88 11.95 -25.90 -23.17
N LEU A 89 11.32 -26.46 -22.12
CA LEU A 89 10.75 -25.67 -21.04
C LEU A 89 11.82 -25.13 -20.09
N ALA A 90 12.85 -25.91 -19.75
CA ALA A 90 13.98 -25.48 -18.94
C ALA A 90 14.74 -24.34 -19.62
N LEU A 91 15.04 -24.46 -20.92
CA LEU A 91 15.63 -23.39 -21.71
C LEU A 91 14.73 -22.16 -21.77
N ALA A 92 13.43 -22.32 -22.04
CA ALA A 92 12.51 -21.18 -22.12
C ALA A 92 12.37 -20.41 -20.79
N ARG A 93 12.49 -21.09 -19.64
CA ARG A 93 12.39 -20.47 -18.31
C ARG A 93 13.71 -19.87 -17.81
N SER A 94 14.84 -20.39 -18.26
CA SER A 94 16.13 -19.98 -17.72
C SER A 94 16.43 -18.52 -18.10
N PRO A 95 16.71 -17.65 -17.10
CA PRO A 95 17.06 -16.25 -17.35
C PRO A 95 18.43 -16.09 -18.02
N ASN A 96 19.19 -17.17 -18.17
CA ASN A 96 20.49 -17.19 -18.84
C ASN A 96 20.40 -17.65 -20.30
N THR A 97 19.20 -17.97 -20.79
CA THR A 97 19.02 -18.43 -22.16
C THR A 97 19.28 -17.28 -23.14
N PRO A 98 20.18 -17.47 -24.13
CA PRO A 98 20.47 -16.45 -25.12
C PRO A 98 19.25 -16.11 -26.00
N PRO A 99 19.11 -14.86 -26.47
CA PRO A 99 18.03 -14.46 -27.36
C PRO A 99 17.89 -15.33 -28.62
N GLU A 100 19.00 -15.78 -29.20
CA GLU A 100 19.00 -16.63 -30.39
C GLU A 100 18.38 -18.01 -30.11
N THR A 101 18.58 -18.54 -28.90
CA THR A 101 17.93 -19.78 -28.46
C THR A 101 16.44 -19.56 -28.26
N LEU A 102 16.03 -18.46 -27.62
CA LEU A 102 14.62 -18.10 -27.46
C LEU A 102 13.93 -17.91 -28.82
N GLU A 103 14.62 -17.33 -29.80
CA GLU A 103 14.11 -17.18 -31.16
C GLU A 103 13.83 -18.54 -31.81
N LYS A 104 14.75 -19.50 -31.68
CA LYS A 104 14.54 -20.88 -32.15
C LYS A 104 13.36 -21.55 -31.43
N LEU A 105 13.31 -21.44 -30.11
CA LEU A 105 12.25 -22.04 -29.29
C LEU A 105 10.87 -21.46 -29.57
N SER A 106 10.79 -20.18 -29.97
CA SER A 106 9.50 -19.54 -30.28
C SER A 106 8.80 -20.08 -31.54
N LYS A 107 9.48 -20.94 -32.32
CA LYS A 107 8.86 -21.73 -33.40
C LYS A 107 8.10 -22.96 -32.88
N SER A 108 8.23 -23.29 -31.59
CA SER A 108 7.52 -24.41 -30.96
C SER A 108 6.02 -24.16 -30.91
N THR A 109 5.22 -25.22 -31.11
CA THR A 109 3.76 -25.19 -30.93
C THR A 109 3.34 -25.45 -29.48
N ALA A 110 4.28 -25.78 -28.59
CA ALA A 110 3.99 -26.14 -27.22
C ALA A 110 3.61 -24.91 -26.39
N ARG A 111 2.34 -24.85 -25.96
CA ARG A 111 1.79 -23.73 -25.17
C ARG A 111 2.63 -23.37 -23.94
N LYS A 112 3.12 -24.38 -23.19
CA LYS A 112 3.92 -24.14 -21.98
C LYS A 112 5.25 -23.45 -22.30
N VAL A 113 5.90 -23.85 -23.39
CA VAL A 113 7.17 -23.26 -23.86
C VAL A 113 6.94 -21.82 -24.28
N LEU A 114 5.94 -21.54 -25.11
CA LEU A 114 5.63 -20.16 -25.54
C LEU A 114 5.28 -19.24 -24.37
N VAL A 115 4.54 -19.74 -23.36
CA VAL A 115 4.26 -18.99 -22.13
C VAL A 115 5.54 -18.68 -21.36
N ALA A 116 6.47 -19.64 -21.25
CA ALA A 116 7.75 -19.43 -20.58
C ALA A 116 8.62 -18.41 -21.33
N ILE A 117 8.68 -18.48 -22.65
CA ILE A 117 9.37 -17.48 -23.49
C ILE A 117 8.81 -16.08 -23.23
N CYS A 118 7.48 -15.90 -23.24
CA CYS A 118 6.88 -14.57 -23.02
C CYS A 118 7.16 -13.99 -21.61
N LYS A 119 7.52 -14.84 -20.64
CA LYS A 119 7.89 -14.43 -19.27
C LYS A 119 9.40 -14.27 -19.09
N ASN A 120 10.21 -14.72 -20.04
CA ASN A 120 11.65 -14.69 -19.93
C ASN A 120 12.16 -13.25 -20.13
N PRO A 121 13.00 -12.72 -19.22
CA PRO A 121 13.48 -11.33 -19.29
C PRO A 121 14.35 -11.05 -20.53
N ASN A 122 14.96 -12.08 -21.14
CA ASN A 122 15.80 -11.92 -22.34
C ASN A 122 15.01 -12.05 -23.65
N THR A 123 13.69 -12.26 -23.60
CA THR A 123 12.88 -12.35 -24.82
C THR A 123 12.70 -10.96 -25.43
N SER A 124 13.16 -10.79 -26.67
CA SER A 124 13.00 -9.54 -27.39
C SER A 124 11.53 -9.25 -27.74
N LEU A 125 11.20 -7.97 -27.88
CA LEU A 125 9.88 -7.53 -28.32
C LEU A 125 9.50 -8.07 -29.71
N GLU A 126 10.48 -8.27 -30.59
CA GLU A 126 10.28 -8.88 -31.92
C GLU A 126 9.76 -10.33 -31.82
N ILE A 127 10.36 -11.13 -30.92
CA ILE A 127 9.89 -12.50 -30.69
C ILE A 127 8.48 -12.48 -30.11
N ILE A 128 8.21 -11.61 -29.13
CA ILE A 128 6.89 -11.46 -28.52
C ILE A 128 5.86 -11.03 -29.57
N GLU A 129 6.20 -10.09 -30.44
CA GLU A 129 5.32 -9.63 -31.52
C GLU A 129 4.96 -10.79 -32.45
N ARG A 130 5.95 -11.58 -32.90
CA ARG A 130 5.70 -12.74 -33.75
C ARG A 130 4.81 -13.78 -33.06
N ILE A 131 5.03 -14.05 -31.78
CA ILE A 131 4.17 -14.97 -31.00
C ILE A 131 2.73 -14.42 -30.93
N SER A 132 2.56 -13.12 -30.66
CA SER A 132 1.24 -12.48 -30.54
C SER A 132 0.41 -12.60 -31.82
N GLN A 133 1.06 -12.59 -32.99
CA GLN A 133 0.41 -12.68 -34.31
C GLN A 133 0.04 -14.12 -34.70
N THR A 134 0.70 -15.11 -34.10
CA THR A 134 0.56 -16.52 -34.49
C THR A 134 -0.36 -17.32 -33.57
N THR A 135 -0.85 -16.72 -32.48
CA THR A 135 -1.68 -17.42 -31.50
C THR A 135 -2.80 -16.56 -30.92
N ASN A 136 -3.96 -17.19 -30.67
CA ASN A 136 -5.07 -16.60 -29.92
C ASN A 136 -5.24 -17.21 -28.52
N LYS A 137 -4.27 -18.02 -28.06
CA LYS A 137 -4.38 -18.72 -26.78
C LYS A 137 -4.25 -17.73 -25.62
N ALA A 138 -5.34 -17.57 -24.87
CA ALA A 138 -5.44 -16.61 -23.75
C ALA A 138 -4.24 -16.66 -22.79
N SER A 139 -3.73 -17.85 -22.45
CA SER A 139 -2.58 -17.98 -21.54
C SER A 139 -1.29 -17.36 -22.05
N ILE A 140 -1.04 -17.40 -23.37
CA ILE A 140 0.15 -16.81 -23.98
C ILE A 140 -0.01 -15.30 -23.98
N LEU A 141 -1.18 -14.81 -24.40
CA LEU A 141 -1.49 -13.38 -24.43
C LEU A 141 -1.47 -12.74 -23.05
N ILE A 142 -1.92 -13.46 -22.01
CA ILE A 142 -1.79 -13.00 -20.61
C ILE A 142 -0.31 -12.86 -20.23
N ALA A 143 0.55 -13.79 -20.64
CA ALA A 143 1.97 -13.70 -20.37
C ALA A 143 2.60 -12.48 -21.08
N ILE A 144 2.22 -12.26 -22.34
CA ILE A 144 2.61 -11.08 -23.13
C ILE A 144 2.15 -9.80 -22.41
N CYS A 145 0.86 -9.66 -22.11
CA CYS A 145 0.30 -8.45 -21.49
C CYS A 145 0.82 -8.17 -20.08
N LYS A 146 1.47 -9.14 -19.42
CA LYS A 146 2.13 -8.94 -18.13
C LYS A 146 3.55 -8.38 -18.25
N ASN A 147 4.14 -8.39 -19.44
CA ASN A 147 5.45 -7.81 -19.66
C ASN A 147 5.35 -6.27 -19.61
N PRO A 148 6.10 -5.60 -18.71
CA PRO A 148 6.00 -4.15 -18.49
C PRO A 148 6.56 -3.32 -19.64
N ASP A 149 7.32 -3.92 -20.56
CA ASP A 149 7.98 -3.23 -21.67
C ASP A 149 7.18 -3.35 -22.98
N ILE A 150 5.99 -3.96 -22.95
CA ILE A 150 5.16 -4.11 -24.15
C ILE A 150 4.67 -2.73 -24.64
N PRO A 151 4.84 -2.43 -25.94
CA PRO A 151 4.34 -1.18 -26.51
C PRO A 151 2.81 -1.07 -26.44
N PRO A 152 2.26 0.14 -26.20
CA PRO A 152 0.82 0.38 -26.15
C PRO A 152 0.10 -0.05 -27.43
N GLU A 153 0.70 0.10 -28.61
CA GLU A 153 0.11 -0.29 -29.89
C GLU A 153 -0.11 -1.81 -29.98
N MET A 154 0.75 -2.59 -29.32
CA MET A 154 0.61 -4.04 -29.26
C MET A 154 -0.52 -4.44 -28.30
N LEU A 155 -0.63 -3.80 -27.14
CA LEU A 155 -1.75 -3.99 -26.22
C LEU A 155 -3.07 -3.65 -26.91
N GLU A 156 -3.10 -2.56 -27.70
CA GLU A 156 -4.27 -2.16 -28.46
C GLU A 156 -4.68 -3.23 -29.46
N ARG A 157 -3.76 -3.71 -30.31
CA ARG A 157 -4.04 -4.81 -31.25
C ARG A 157 -4.60 -6.05 -30.56
N ILE A 158 -4.01 -6.46 -29.43
CA ILE A 158 -4.48 -7.62 -28.66
C ILE A 158 -5.89 -7.37 -28.13
N SER A 159 -6.17 -6.17 -27.60
CA SER A 159 -7.49 -5.81 -27.07
C SER A 159 -8.59 -5.79 -28.14
N GLN A 160 -8.24 -5.44 -29.39
CA GLN A 160 -9.18 -5.42 -30.51
C GLN A 160 -9.44 -6.83 -31.07
N ALA A 161 -8.41 -7.69 -31.07
CA ALA A 161 -8.53 -9.04 -31.59
C ALA A 161 -9.31 -9.98 -30.66
N ILE A 162 -9.25 -9.77 -29.33
CA ILE A 162 -9.68 -10.76 -28.34
C ILE A 162 -10.44 -10.13 -27.17
N SER A 163 -11.66 -10.63 -26.93
CA SER A 163 -12.55 -10.15 -25.86
C SER A 163 -12.52 -11.02 -24.59
N THR A 164 -11.50 -11.86 -24.40
CA THR A 164 -11.42 -12.74 -23.22
C THR A 164 -11.11 -11.90 -21.98
N THR A 165 -12.00 -11.94 -20.97
CA THR A 165 -11.86 -11.20 -19.70
C THR A 165 -10.48 -11.31 -19.05
N SER A 166 -9.89 -12.51 -19.02
CA SER A 166 -8.57 -12.72 -18.41
C SER A 166 -7.42 -12.03 -19.16
N VAL A 167 -7.54 -11.86 -20.48
CA VAL A 167 -6.58 -11.08 -21.29
C VAL A 167 -6.81 -9.59 -21.05
N LEU A 168 -8.06 -9.13 -21.10
CA LEU A 168 -8.41 -7.71 -20.89
C LEU A 168 -8.00 -7.22 -19.50
N THR A 169 -8.17 -8.04 -18.46
CA THR A 169 -7.68 -7.73 -17.10
C THR A 169 -6.15 -7.65 -17.03
N ALA A 170 -5.43 -8.50 -17.77
CA ALA A 170 -3.97 -8.38 -17.86
C ALA A 170 -3.54 -7.08 -18.55
N ILE A 171 -4.25 -6.68 -19.61
CA ILE A 171 -4.04 -5.39 -20.29
C ILE A 171 -4.29 -4.21 -19.34
N CYS A 172 -5.40 -4.22 -18.57
CA CYS A 172 -5.72 -3.16 -17.62
C CYS A 172 -4.68 -3.00 -16.51
N ARG A 173 -3.98 -4.08 -16.14
CA ARG A 173 -2.90 -4.07 -15.15
C ARG A 173 -1.56 -3.62 -15.71
N ASN A 174 -1.40 -3.58 -17.03
CA ASN A 174 -0.13 -3.22 -17.65
C ASN A 174 0.13 -1.71 -17.46
N PRO A 175 1.35 -1.30 -17.05
CA PRO A 175 1.68 0.11 -16.86
C PRO A 175 1.56 0.95 -18.14
N ASN A 176 1.78 0.35 -19.32
CA ASN A 176 1.76 1.04 -20.61
C ASN A 176 0.37 1.11 -21.26
N ILE A 177 -0.71 0.79 -20.53
CA ILE A 177 -2.07 0.97 -21.06
C ILE A 177 -2.34 2.46 -21.33
N SER A 178 -2.84 2.78 -22.53
CA SER A 178 -3.15 4.16 -22.90
C SER A 178 -4.46 4.66 -22.27
N PRO A 179 -4.63 5.97 -22.06
CA PRO A 179 -5.90 6.56 -21.61
C PRO A 179 -7.09 6.23 -22.53
N GLU A 180 -6.88 6.21 -23.85
CA GLU A 180 -7.91 5.87 -24.84
C GLU A 180 -8.37 4.41 -24.69
N MET A 181 -7.43 3.50 -24.39
CA MET A 181 -7.75 2.11 -24.10
C MET A 181 -8.54 1.97 -22.80
N LEU A 182 -8.14 2.67 -21.74
CA LEU A 182 -8.89 2.68 -20.47
C LEU A 182 -10.34 3.14 -20.69
N GLU A 183 -10.51 4.23 -21.45
CA GLU A 183 -11.82 4.76 -21.78
C GLU A 183 -12.65 3.74 -22.57
N ARG A 184 -12.09 3.13 -23.62
CA ARG A 184 -12.77 2.09 -24.41
C ARG A 184 -13.15 0.87 -23.56
N LEU A 185 -12.23 0.37 -22.73
CA LEU A 185 -12.47 -0.82 -21.92
C LEU A 185 -13.48 -0.58 -20.79
N SER A 186 -13.69 0.67 -20.37
CA SER A 186 -14.72 1.02 -19.39
C SER A 186 -16.17 0.80 -19.86
N TYR A 187 -16.39 0.63 -21.17
CA TYR A 187 -17.69 0.27 -21.74
C TYR A 187 -17.98 -1.24 -21.65
N ILE A 188 -16.99 -2.06 -21.31
CA ILE A 188 -17.14 -3.51 -21.19
C ILE A 188 -17.86 -3.83 -19.88
N LYS A 189 -18.97 -4.58 -19.99
CA LYS A 189 -19.78 -5.01 -18.84
C LYS A 189 -19.20 -6.24 -18.13
N ASP A 190 -17.91 -6.21 -17.81
CA ASP A 190 -17.23 -7.27 -17.06
C ASP A 190 -16.71 -6.71 -15.74
N SER A 191 -17.06 -7.35 -14.63
CA SER A 191 -16.73 -6.84 -13.29
C SER A 191 -15.23 -6.89 -12.99
N ASN A 192 -14.50 -7.87 -13.52
CA ASN A 192 -13.06 -7.95 -13.29
C ASN A 192 -12.33 -6.85 -14.07
N VAL A 193 -12.71 -6.64 -15.34
CA VAL A 193 -12.13 -5.57 -16.16
C VAL A 193 -12.38 -4.21 -15.53
N LEU A 194 -13.64 -3.90 -15.18
CA LEU A 194 -13.99 -2.63 -14.57
C LEU A 194 -13.32 -2.41 -13.22
N PHE A 195 -13.13 -3.45 -12.41
CA PHE A 195 -12.41 -3.36 -11.15
C PHE A 195 -10.93 -2.99 -11.36
N GLU A 196 -10.25 -3.56 -12.36
CA GLU A 196 -8.86 -3.19 -12.68
C GLU A 196 -8.77 -1.75 -13.20
N ILE A 197 -9.70 -1.32 -14.06
CA ILE A 197 -9.74 0.06 -14.59
C ILE A 197 -9.94 1.07 -13.45
N CYS A 198 -10.84 0.79 -12.50
CA CYS A 198 -11.11 1.69 -11.36
C CYS A 198 -9.94 1.80 -10.37
N GLN A 199 -8.89 0.99 -10.50
CA GLN A 199 -7.66 1.13 -9.72
C GLN A 199 -6.63 2.04 -10.39
N ARG A 200 -6.87 2.49 -11.63
CA ARG A 200 -5.95 3.35 -12.40
C ARG A 200 -6.16 4.81 -12.03
N LEU A 201 -5.15 5.42 -11.39
CA LEU A 201 -5.22 6.78 -10.87
C LEU A 201 -5.45 7.84 -11.95
N GLU A 202 -5.13 7.52 -13.22
CA GLU A 202 -5.28 8.39 -14.38
C GLU A 202 -6.72 8.45 -14.89
N LEU A 203 -7.64 7.65 -14.33
CA LEU A 203 -9.01 7.57 -14.83
C LEU A 203 -9.77 8.89 -14.61
N ALA A 204 -10.45 9.36 -15.65
CA ALA A 204 -11.23 10.58 -15.61
C ALA A 204 -12.48 10.44 -14.73
N SER A 205 -12.89 11.56 -14.12
CA SER A 205 -14.09 11.63 -13.27
C SER A 205 -15.36 11.25 -14.03
N GLU A 206 -15.46 11.61 -15.32
CA GLU A 206 -16.61 11.28 -16.18
C GLU A 206 -16.73 9.76 -16.40
N THR A 207 -15.61 9.07 -16.60
CA THR A 207 -15.56 7.61 -16.76
C THR A 207 -16.00 6.91 -15.47
N LEU A 208 -15.49 7.35 -14.31
CA LEU A 208 -15.91 6.84 -12.99
C LEU A 208 -17.42 7.03 -12.76
N ASP A 209 -17.92 8.22 -13.10
CA ASP A 209 -19.32 8.58 -12.98
C ASP A 209 -20.20 7.69 -13.87
N ARG A 210 -19.78 7.44 -15.13
CA ARG A 210 -20.45 6.51 -16.06
C ARG A 210 -20.44 5.08 -15.54
N VAL A 211 -19.28 4.55 -15.13
CA VAL A 211 -19.15 3.17 -14.60
C VAL A 211 -20.01 2.99 -13.35
N SER A 212 -20.04 3.98 -12.45
CA SER A 212 -20.87 3.92 -11.24
C SER A 212 -22.37 3.83 -11.51
N ARG A 213 -22.84 4.32 -12.67
CA ARG A 213 -24.24 4.22 -13.11
C ARG A 213 -24.53 2.93 -13.87
N SER A 214 -23.53 2.33 -14.53
CA SER A 214 -23.73 1.15 -15.38
C SER A 214 -23.70 -0.18 -14.63
N ILE A 215 -23.15 -0.22 -13.41
CA ILE A 215 -22.95 -1.46 -12.65
C ILE A 215 -23.44 -1.39 -11.20
N ASN A 216 -23.84 -2.54 -10.67
CA ASN A 216 -24.22 -2.71 -9.27
C ASN A 216 -23.32 -3.73 -8.56
N HIS A 217 -22.00 -3.51 -8.61
CA HIS A 217 -21.01 -4.37 -7.97
C HIS A 217 -20.32 -3.62 -6.82
N ASN A 218 -20.52 -4.08 -5.59
CA ASN A 218 -20.07 -3.36 -4.39
C ASN A 218 -18.56 -3.12 -4.38
N GLY A 219 -17.75 -4.07 -4.83
CA GLY A 219 -16.29 -3.89 -4.89
C GLY A 219 -15.85 -2.78 -5.84
N ILE A 220 -16.55 -2.61 -6.97
CA ILE A 220 -16.23 -1.57 -7.96
C ILE A 220 -16.71 -0.22 -7.43
N LEU A 221 -17.94 -0.16 -6.94
CA LEU A 221 -18.49 1.07 -6.37
C LEU A 221 -17.69 1.55 -5.15
N SER A 222 -17.16 0.63 -4.34
CA SER A 222 -16.22 0.95 -3.26
C SER A 222 -14.92 1.53 -3.79
N ALA A 223 -14.32 0.93 -4.82
CA ALA A 223 -13.11 1.46 -5.46
C ALA A 223 -13.34 2.87 -6.02
N ILE A 224 -14.50 3.11 -6.65
CA ILE A 224 -14.89 4.44 -7.14
C ILE A 224 -14.99 5.44 -5.97
N CYS A 225 -15.59 5.08 -4.84
CA CYS A 225 -15.64 5.96 -3.67
C CYS A 225 -14.24 6.30 -3.09
N GLU A 226 -13.26 5.44 -3.29
CA GLU A 226 -11.87 5.64 -2.81
C GLU A 226 -10.98 6.32 -3.86
N HIS A 227 -11.43 6.40 -5.11
CA HIS A 227 -10.64 6.91 -6.23
C HIS A 227 -10.50 8.44 -6.18
N PRO A 228 -9.29 9.02 -6.21
CA PRO A 228 -9.06 10.45 -5.94
C PRO A 228 -9.76 11.41 -6.92
N ASN A 229 -10.01 10.97 -8.15
CA ASN A 229 -10.68 11.77 -9.19
C ASN A 229 -12.21 11.68 -9.14
N THR A 230 -12.80 10.96 -8.17
CA THR A 230 -14.26 10.84 -8.12
C THR A 230 -14.90 12.18 -7.77
N SER A 231 -15.92 12.55 -8.55
CA SER A 231 -16.60 13.83 -8.44
C SER A 231 -17.52 13.90 -7.22
N THR A 232 -17.81 15.12 -6.77
CA THR A 232 -18.77 15.42 -5.71
C THR A 232 -20.15 14.81 -6.00
N GLU A 233 -20.65 14.96 -7.24
CA GLU A 233 -21.95 14.45 -7.67
C GLU A 233 -22.00 12.90 -7.62
N THR A 234 -20.94 12.23 -8.05
CA THR A 234 -20.86 10.76 -7.99
C THR A 234 -20.87 10.29 -6.54
N LEU A 235 -20.09 10.90 -5.64
CA LEU A 235 -20.03 10.55 -4.22
C LEU A 235 -21.38 10.79 -3.54
N GLU A 236 -22.02 11.93 -3.80
CA GLU A 236 -23.34 12.24 -3.26
C GLU A 236 -24.36 11.17 -3.68
N ARG A 237 -24.41 10.81 -4.97
CA ARG A 237 -25.31 9.77 -5.47
C ARG A 237 -25.02 8.40 -4.84
N LEU A 238 -23.76 8.02 -4.68
CA LEU A 238 -23.39 6.74 -4.05
C LEU A 238 -23.70 6.72 -2.55
N SER A 239 -23.63 7.86 -1.86
CA SER A 239 -24.00 7.97 -0.44
C SER A 239 -25.48 7.61 -0.19
N ARG A 240 -26.36 7.97 -1.13
CA ARG A 240 -27.80 7.68 -1.06
C ARG A 240 -28.11 6.19 -1.09
N LYS A 241 -27.19 5.34 -1.57
CA LYS A 241 -27.33 3.87 -1.55
C LYS A 241 -27.22 3.28 -0.13
N ARG A 242 -26.79 4.06 0.88
CA ARG A 242 -26.65 3.65 2.30
C ARG A 242 -25.97 2.29 2.49
N ASN A 243 -24.90 2.05 1.74
CA ASN A 243 -24.15 0.81 1.79
C ASN A 243 -22.86 0.99 2.60
N VAL A 244 -22.66 0.12 3.60
CA VAL A 244 -21.50 0.16 4.50
C VAL A 244 -20.17 0.00 3.73
N PHE A 245 -20.15 -0.74 2.63
CA PHE A 245 -18.93 -0.89 1.81
C PHE A 245 -18.43 0.45 1.25
N PHE A 246 -19.31 1.42 1.01
CA PHE A 246 -18.94 2.72 0.44
C PHE A 246 -18.51 3.73 1.51
N MET A 247 -18.89 3.48 2.78
CA MET A 247 -18.71 4.42 3.88
C MET A 247 -17.26 4.82 4.09
N ARG A 248 -16.31 3.88 3.96
CA ARG A 248 -14.88 4.18 4.12
C ARG A 248 -14.46 5.26 3.11
N GLY A 249 -14.63 5.00 1.82
CA GLY A 249 -14.33 5.96 0.75
C GLY A 249 -15.08 7.27 0.96
N LEU A 250 -16.40 7.24 1.10
CA LEU A 250 -17.23 8.43 1.29
C LEU A 250 -16.79 9.31 2.48
N CYS A 251 -16.46 8.72 3.63
CA CYS A 251 -16.10 9.50 4.81
C CYS A 251 -14.69 10.12 4.71
N SER A 252 -13.73 9.46 4.06
CA SER A 252 -12.35 9.95 3.97
C SER A 252 -12.03 10.74 2.70
N HIS A 253 -12.92 10.74 1.69
CA HIS A 253 -12.63 11.32 0.40
C HIS A 253 -12.61 12.86 0.43
N GLN A 254 -11.59 13.45 -0.21
CA GLN A 254 -11.35 14.90 -0.22
C GLN A 254 -12.40 15.71 -0.98
N ASN A 255 -13.13 15.06 -1.90
CA ASN A 255 -14.23 15.67 -2.66
C ASN A 255 -15.61 15.33 -2.07
N THR A 256 -15.72 14.70 -0.90
CA THR A 256 -17.05 14.43 -0.34
C THR A 256 -17.72 15.76 0.04
N PRO A 257 -18.95 16.03 -0.44
CA PRO A 257 -19.67 17.24 -0.09
C PRO A 257 -19.97 17.36 1.41
N THR A 258 -19.99 18.59 1.92
CA THR A 258 -20.32 18.93 3.31
C THR A 258 -21.66 18.32 3.75
N GLU A 259 -22.71 18.51 2.96
CA GLU A 259 -24.07 17.98 3.23
C GLU A 259 -24.10 16.45 3.26
N THR A 260 -23.28 15.81 2.41
CA THR A 260 -23.14 14.35 2.42
C THR A 260 -22.47 13.89 3.71
N LEU A 261 -21.38 14.53 4.13
CA LEU A 261 -20.72 14.24 5.41
C LEU A 261 -21.66 14.44 6.60
N GLU A 262 -22.48 15.50 6.59
CA GLU A 262 -23.46 15.76 7.63
C GLU A 262 -24.49 14.61 7.72
N SER A 263 -25.09 14.22 6.59
CA SER A 263 -26.05 13.12 6.50
C SER A 263 -25.45 11.76 6.92
N LEU A 264 -24.22 11.48 6.49
CA LEU A 264 -23.47 10.28 6.91
C LEU A 264 -23.16 10.32 8.40
N SER A 265 -22.84 11.49 8.95
CA SER A 265 -22.60 11.66 10.37
C SER A 265 -23.86 11.29 11.15
N GLN A 266 -25.04 11.72 10.73
CA GLN A 266 -26.30 11.48 11.44
C GLN A 266 -26.76 10.02 11.36
N SER A 267 -26.38 9.30 10.29
CA SER A 267 -26.83 7.93 10.04
C SER A 267 -25.92 6.85 10.63
N THR A 268 -24.67 7.16 10.98
CA THR A 268 -23.71 6.17 11.49
C THR A 268 -23.52 6.25 13.01
N SER A 269 -23.44 5.08 13.65
CA SER A 269 -23.07 4.94 15.08
C SER A 269 -21.65 4.39 15.27
N SER A 270 -20.96 4.04 14.18
CA SER A 270 -19.61 3.47 14.25
C SER A 270 -18.57 4.54 14.56
N THR A 271 -17.88 4.40 15.69
CA THR A 271 -16.80 5.30 16.12
C THR A 271 -15.71 5.45 15.06
N TYR A 272 -15.43 4.38 14.32
CA TYR A 272 -14.51 4.39 13.19
C TYR A 272 -14.97 5.36 12.09
N PHE A 273 -16.21 5.27 11.61
CA PHE A 273 -16.71 6.18 10.57
C PHE A 273 -16.87 7.61 11.09
N LEU A 274 -17.27 7.81 12.34
CA LEU A 274 -17.31 9.14 12.95
C LEU A 274 -15.93 9.80 12.98
N SER A 275 -14.87 9.02 13.25
CA SER A 275 -13.50 9.53 13.22
C SER A 275 -13.06 9.93 11.80
N LEU A 276 -13.46 9.18 10.77
CA LEU A 276 -13.15 9.53 9.38
C LEU A 276 -13.88 10.81 8.96
N ILE A 277 -15.17 10.94 9.28
CA ILE A 277 -15.96 12.15 9.00
C ILE A 277 -15.35 13.35 9.73
N ALA A 278 -15.06 13.21 11.02
CA ALA A 278 -14.45 14.28 11.81
C ALA A 278 -13.06 14.66 11.31
N GLY A 279 -12.32 13.74 10.69
CA GLY A 279 -11.00 14.00 10.11
C GLY A 279 -11.03 14.57 8.68
N ASN A 280 -12.21 14.60 8.04
CA ASN A 280 -12.34 15.03 6.65
C ASN A 280 -12.14 16.57 6.53
N PRO A 281 -11.34 17.05 5.56
CA PRO A 281 -11.10 18.48 5.36
C PRO A 281 -12.37 19.27 4.98
N ASN A 282 -13.40 18.62 4.45
CA ASN A 282 -14.70 19.23 4.12
C ASN A 282 -15.75 19.07 5.23
N ALA A 283 -15.40 18.52 6.40
CA ALA A 283 -16.34 18.48 7.51
C ALA A 283 -16.70 19.92 7.92
N SER A 284 -17.99 20.26 7.87
CA SER A 284 -18.45 21.60 8.20
C SER A 284 -18.36 21.87 9.72
N PRO A 285 -18.24 23.14 10.15
CA PRO A 285 -18.28 23.50 11.56
C PRO A 285 -19.51 22.95 12.29
N GLU A 286 -20.68 22.95 11.63
CA GLU A 286 -21.95 22.45 12.14
C GLU A 286 -21.90 20.94 12.34
N THR A 287 -21.33 20.21 11.37
CA THR A 287 -21.14 18.75 11.46
C THR A 287 -20.23 18.41 12.64
N LEU A 288 -19.10 19.10 12.78
CA LEU A 288 -18.13 18.87 13.85
C LEU A 288 -18.71 19.22 15.23
N GLU A 289 -19.46 20.31 15.33
CA GLU A 289 -20.18 20.67 16.55
C GLU A 289 -21.23 19.60 16.90
N GLY A 290 -22.07 19.21 15.95
CA GLY A 290 -23.10 18.19 16.13
C GLY A 290 -22.51 16.85 16.58
N LEU A 291 -21.41 16.41 15.95
CA LEU A 291 -20.67 15.22 16.34
C LEU A 291 -20.16 15.31 17.78
N SER A 292 -19.53 16.44 18.15
CA SER A 292 -18.98 16.62 19.49
C SER A 292 -20.03 16.60 20.61
N LYS A 293 -21.31 16.89 20.28
CA LYS A 293 -22.44 16.82 21.21
C LYS A 293 -23.05 15.42 21.30
N ARG A 294 -22.83 14.57 20.28
CA ARG A 294 -23.49 13.27 20.14
C ARG A 294 -22.64 12.09 20.63
N THR A 295 -21.34 12.29 20.82
CA THR A 295 -20.43 11.22 21.25
C THR A 295 -19.48 11.69 22.34
N ASP A 296 -19.25 10.84 23.33
CA ASP A 296 -18.24 11.01 24.37
C ASP A 296 -16.94 10.24 24.04
N GLU A 297 -16.86 9.64 22.85
CA GLU A 297 -15.75 8.81 22.42
C GLU A 297 -14.48 9.65 22.25
N LYS A 298 -13.51 9.40 23.14
CA LYS A 298 -12.29 10.21 23.29
C LYS A 298 -11.48 10.29 22.00
N ASP A 299 -11.47 9.23 21.21
CA ASP A 299 -10.73 9.19 19.95
C ASP A 299 -11.41 10.06 18.89
N VAL A 300 -12.74 10.02 18.78
CA VAL A 300 -13.50 10.89 17.87
C VAL A 300 -13.35 12.35 18.28
N LEU A 301 -13.52 12.66 19.57
CA LEU A 301 -13.33 14.02 20.10
C LEU A 301 -11.91 14.54 19.86
N THR A 302 -10.89 13.69 19.97
CA THR A 302 -9.51 14.06 19.66
C THR A 302 -9.33 14.41 18.18
N VAL A 303 -9.99 13.69 17.27
CA VAL A 303 -9.96 13.97 15.83
C VAL A 303 -10.71 15.26 15.52
N ILE A 304 -11.90 15.48 16.08
CA ILE A 304 -12.63 16.75 15.99
C ILE A 304 -11.70 17.88 16.39
N CYS A 305 -11.11 17.85 17.58
CA CYS A 305 -10.21 18.91 18.03
C CYS A 305 -8.96 19.12 17.15
N LYS A 306 -8.56 18.18 16.30
CA LYS A 306 -7.47 18.37 15.33
C LYS A 306 -7.94 19.00 14.02
N ASN A 307 -9.23 18.90 13.68
CA ASN A 307 -9.75 19.37 12.40
C ASN A 307 -9.73 20.91 12.35
N PRO A 308 -9.11 21.52 11.32
CA PRO A 308 -8.99 22.97 11.19
C PRO A 308 -10.32 23.71 11.03
N ASN A 309 -11.43 23.02 10.72
CA ASN A 309 -12.76 23.62 10.62
C ASN A 309 -13.53 23.58 11.94
N THR A 310 -12.94 23.08 13.03
CA THR A 310 -13.65 22.98 14.31
C THR A 310 -13.89 24.38 14.87
N PRO A 311 -15.15 24.73 15.22
CA PRO A 311 -15.46 26.07 15.67
C PRO A 311 -14.86 26.36 17.06
N PRO A 312 -14.39 27.61 17.32
CA PRO A 312 -13.78 27.99 18.59
C PRO A 312 -14.66 27.69 19.82
N GLU A 313 -15.97 27.83 19.69
CA GLU A 313 -16.94 27.57 20.76
C GLU A 313 -17.00 26.09 21.15
N THR A 314 -16.89 25.19 20.16
CA THR A 314 -16.80 23.74 20.40
C THR A 314 -15.47 23.39 21.07
N LEU A 315 -14.36 24.01 20.65
CA LEU A 315 -13.05 23.85 21.31
C LEU A 315 -13.09 24.36 22.76
N GLU A 316 -13.77 25.48 23.04
CA GLU A 316 -13.95 26.00 24.40
C GLU A 316 -14.79 25.05 25.27
N ARG A 317 -15.89 24.51 24.74
CA ARG A 317 -16.70 23.50 25.44
C ARG A 317 -15.87 22.25 25.77
N LEU A 318 -15.16 21.70 24.80
CA LEU A 318 -14.34 20.49 24.97
C LEU A 318 -13.10 20.73 25.85
N SER A 319 -12.65 21.98 26.01
CA SER A 319 -11.52 22.32 26.89
C SER A 319 -11.76 22.06 28.39
N GLN A 320 -13.01 21.83 28.78
CA GLN A 320 -13.39 21.51 30.16
C GLN A 320 -13.03 20.06 30.56
N THR A 321 -12.63 19.22 29.60
CA THR A 321 -12.21 17.83 29.87
C THR A 321 -10.88 17.74 30.60
N THR A 322 -10.64 16.63 31.31
CA THR A 322 -9.34 16.29 31.90
C THR A 322 -8.45 15.45 30.97
N ASN A 323 -8.96 15.06 29.79
CA ASN A 323 -8.24 14.18 28.88
C ASN A 323 -7.07 14.90 28.18
N ALA A 324 -5.84 14.55 28.56
CA ALA A 324 -4.61 15.13 28.02
C ALA A 324 -4.48 15.06 26.48
N LYS A 325 -5.04 14.03 25.81
CA LYS A 325 -4.98 13.91 24.33
C LYS A 325 -5.89 14.94 23.64
N ILE A 326 -7.13 15.06 24.10
CA ILE A 326 -8.09 16.06 23.61
C ILE A 326 -7.52 17.46 23.86
N LEU A 327 -6.98 17.65 25.06
CA LEU A 327 -6.36 18.91 25.43
C LEU A 327 -5.21 19.25 24.46
N ALA A 328 -4.25 18.35 24.28
CA ALA A 328 -3.14 18.58 23.36
C ALA A 328 -3.58 18.83 21.90
N ALA A 329 -4.69 18.25 21.47
CA ALA A 329 -5.27 18.50 20.14
C ALA A 329 -5.84 19.93 20.02
N ILE A 330 -6.66 20.36 20.98
CA ILE A 330 -7.21 21.72 21.04
C ILE A 330 -6.07 22.73 21.00
N TYR A 331 -5.03 22.58 21.83
CA TYR A 331 -3.93 23.54 21.85
C TYR A 331 -3.23 23.71 20.48
N LYS A 332 -3.18 22.64 19.67
CA LYS A 332 -2.58 22.67 18.33
C LYS A 332 -3.54 23.20 17.25
N ASN A 333 -4.83 23.27 17.52
CA ASN A 333 -5.81 23.69 16.53
C ASN A 333 -5.69 25.20 16.23
N PRO A 334 -5.68 25.60 14.94
CA PRO A 334 -5.58 27.01 14.55
C PRO A 334 -6.72 27.87 15.13
N ASN A 335 -7.92 27.33 15.29
CA ASN A 335 -9.11 28.06 15.75
C ASN A 335 -9.24 28.16 17.27
N THR A 336 -8.27 27.66 18.03
CA THR A 336 -8.33 27.72 19.50
C THR A 336 -8.14 29.15 19.99
N SER A 337 -9.17 29.67 20.65
CA SER A 337 -9.17 31.02 21.21
C SER A 337 -8.06 31.22 22.25
N LEU A 338 -7.57 32.46 22.35
CA LEU A 338 -6.53 32.82 23.33
C LEU A 338 -6.96 32.44 24.75
N LYS A 339 -8.20 32.76 25.14
CA LYS A 339 -8.78 32.40 26.45
C LYS A 339 -8.62 30.91 26.77
N VAL A 340 -8.88 30.04 25.80
CA VAL A 340 -8.68 28.59 25.97
C VAL A 340 -7.20 28.27 26.09
N ARG A 341 -6.34 28.78 25.18
CA ARG A 341 -4.88 28.56 25.27
C ARG A 341 -4.28 29.03 26.59
N GLU A 342 -4.81 30.10 27.17
CA GLU A 342 -4.35 30.63 28.46
C GLU A 342 -4.70 29.71 29.62
N ARG A 343 -5.92 29.14 29.63
CA ARG A 343 -6.32 28.13 30.62
C ARG A 343 -5.42 26.89 30.58
N TYR A 344 -4.87 26.57 29.41
CA TYR A 344 -4.03 25.38 29.22
C TYR A 344 -2.69 25.45 29.93
N ALA A 345 -2.18 26.64 30.21
CA ALA A 345 -0.98 26.81 31.02
C ALA A 345 -1.12 26.17 32.41
N TRP A 346 -2.34 26.01 32.90
CA TRP A 346 -2.62 25.55 34.25
C TRP A 346 -2.93 24.06 34.36
N ILE A 347 -2.98 23.34 33.24
CA ILE A 347 -3.10 21.88 33.23
C ILE A 347 -1.78 21.29 33.73
N ASN A 348 -1.83 20.23 34.55
CA ASN A 348 -0.66 19.54 35.12
C ASN A 348 0.14 18.74 34.05
N ASN A 349 0.62 19.42 33.00
CA ASN A 349 1.43 18.88 31.94
C ASN A 349 2.55 19.87 31.58
N TYR A 350 3.76 19.55 32.03
CA TYR A 350 4.94 20.38 31.82
C TYR A 350 5.21 20.72 30.34
N LYS A 351 4.99 19.77 29.41
CA LYS A 351 5.23 20.01 27.97
C LYS A 351 4.29 21.07 27.39
N ILE A 352 3.04 21.09 27.86
CA ILE A 352 2.02 22.06 27.44
C ILE A 352 2.35 23.44 28.00
N LYS A 353 2.64 23.54 29.31
CA LYS A 353 3.03 24.80 29.96
C LYS A 353 4.26 25.43 29.29
N LEU A 354 5.26 24.62 28.95
CA LEU A 354 6.44 25.07 28.20
C LEU A 354 6.07 25.62 26.81
N LYS A 355 5.13 24.96 26.11
CA LYS A 355 4.71 25.37 24.77
C LYS A 355 3.92 26.67 24.78
N VAL A 356 3.04 26.86 25.77
CA VAL A 356 2.35 28.14 26.01
C VAL A 356 3.39 29.25 26.23
N CYS A 357 4.38 29.05 27.10
CA CYS A 357 5.39 30.08 27.35
C CYS A 357 6.23 30.43 26.11
N ARG A 358 6.34 29.54 25.11
CA ARG A 358 7.04 29.80 23.83
C ARG A 358 6.14 30.39 22.75
N ASP A 359 4.82 30.38 22.92
CA ASP A 359 3.89 30.91 21.92
C ASP A 359 3.97 32.45 21.91
N LEU A 360 4.29 33.01 20.75
CA LEU A 360 4.45 34.45 20.52
C LEU A 360 3.16 35.24 20.73
N ASN A 361 2.01 34.56 20.75
CA ASN A 361 0.70 35.19 21.00
C ASN A 361 0.26 35.10 22.46
N THR A 362 1.13 34.60 23.36
CA THR A 362 0.81 34.51 24.79
C THR A 362 0.80 35.89 25.42
N SER A 363 -0.27 36.21 26.17
CA SER A 363 -0.39 37.51 26.81
C SER A 363 0.67 37.71 27.91
N SER A 364 1.13 38.95 28.05
CA SER A 364 2.08 39.37 29.10
C SER A 364 1.55 39.04 30.51
N LYS A 365 0.25 39.23 30.71
CA LYS A 365 -0.45 38.92 31.97
C LYS A 365 -0.40 37.43 32.31
N LEU A 366 -0.54 36.55 31.34
CA LEU A 366 -0.41 35.11 31.59
C LEU A 366 1.04 34.73 31.89
N LEU A 367 2.00 35.26 31.14
CA LEU A 367 3.44 35.00 31.38
C LEU A 367 3.84 35.40 32.79
N GLU A 368 3.36 36.56 33.27
CA GLU A 368 3.50 37.01 34.66
C GLU A 368 2.92 36.00 35.66
N GLN A 369 1.68 35.55 35.46
CA GLN A 369 1.03 34.61 36.37
C GLN A 369 1.77 33.26 36.41
N ILE A 370 2.26 32.77 35.26
CA ILE A 370 3.04 31.53 35.19
C ILE A 370 4.38 31.71 35.91
N ALA A 371 5.08 32.83 35.72
CA ALA A 371 6.35 33.12 36.39
C ALA A 371 6.19 33.10 37.92
N LYS A 372 5.16 33.77 38.45
CA LYS A 372 4.85 33.84 39.89
C LYS A 372 4.48 32.49 40.52
N THR A 373 3.92 31.57 39.74
CA THR A 373 3.46 30.25 40.24
C THR A 373 4.46 29.12 40.01
N CYS A 374 5.49 29.33 39.18
CA CYS A 374 6.53 28.34 38.95
C CYS A 374 7.54 28.33 40.10
N ARG A 375 7.65 27.20 40.81
CA ARG A 375 8.73 26.99 41.80
C ARG A 375 10.10 27.03 41.11
N LYS A 376 11.16 27.43 41.85
CA LYS A 376 12.57 27.54 41.40
C LYS A 376 13.11 26.33 40.61
N ASN A 377 12.52 25.13 40.74
CA ASN A 377 12.94 23.92 40.02
C ASN A 377 12.44 23.83 38.56
N SER A 378 11.65 24.78 38.06
CA SER A 378 11.11 24.79 36.69
C SER A 378 11.95 25.64 35.71
N LYS A 379 13.28 25.46 35.71
CA LYS A 379 14.23 26.30 34.95
C LYS A 379 13.87 26.47 33.47
N SER A 380 13.43 25.42 32.78
CA SER A 380 13.10 25.52 31.35
C SER A 380 11.83 26.33 31.07
N ILE A 381 10.87 26.39 32.01
CA ILE A 381 9.68 27.22 31.89
C ILE A 381 10.07 28.68 32.09
N LEU A 382 10.87 28.98 33.12
CA LEU A 382 11.39 30.34 33.36
C LEU A 382 12.23 30.83 32.17
N PHE A 383 13.06 29.97 31.59
CA PHE A 383 13.81 30.29 30.37
C PHE A 383 12.91 30.51 29.16
N ALA A 384 11.83 29.74 29.00
CA ALA A 384 10.86 29.95 27.93
C ALA A 384 10.13 31.29 28.08
N ILE A 385 9.76 31.68 29.32
CA ILE A 385 9.18 32.99 29.61
C ILE A 385 10.18 34.09 29.29
N ALA A 386 11.44 33.98 29.74
CA ALA A 386 12.46 34.99 29.50
C ALA A 386 12.74 35.26 28.01
N ASN A 387 12.59 34.25 27.15
CA ASN A 387 12.76 34.37 25.70
C ASN A 387 11.47 34.76 24.95
N ASN A 388 10.33 34.93 25.63
CA ASN A 388 9.11 35.35 24.98
C ASN A 388 9.08 36.89 24.85
N PRO A 389 8.86 37.45 23.64
CA PRO A 389 8.89 38.90 23.42
C PRO A 389 7.79 39.66 24.18
N ASN A 390 6.72 38.99 24.60
CA ASN A 390 5.64 39.62 25.36
C ASN A 390 5.91 39.63 26.88
N THR A 391 7.06 39.15 27.33
CA THR A 391 7.40 39.13 28.76
C THR A 391 7.75 40.53 29.26
N PRO A 392 7.06 41.05 30.29
CA PRO A 392 7.37 42.36 30.86
C PRO A 392 8.80 42.42 31.42
N SER A 393 9.47 43.57 31.28
CA SER A 393 10.84 43.78 31.75
C SER A 393 11.04 43.47 33.24
N TYR A 394 10.09 43.86 34.09
CA TYR A 394 10.15 43.59 35.53
C TYR A 394 10.09 42.09 35.88
N ILE A 395 9.43 41.28 35.03
CA ILE A 395 9.42 39.81 35.18
C ILE A 395 10.77 39.21 34.75
N LEU A 396 11.43 39.79 33.74
CA LEU A 396 12.78 39.35 33.35
C LEU A 396 13.79 39.57 34.49
N GLU A 397 13.70 40.71 35.20
CA GLU A 397 14.52 41.01 36.38
C GLU A 397 14.25 40.01 37.52
N GLU A 398 12.99 39.68 37.79
CA GLU A 398 12.61 38.69 38.81
C GLU A 398 13.13 37.28 38.46
N ILE A 399 13.04 36.88 37.18
CA ILE A 399 13.56 35.60 36.68
C ILE A 399 15.09 35.54 36.79
N ALA A 400 15.80 36.63 36.45
CA ALA A 400 17.26 36.71 36.56
C ALA A 400 17.72 36.51 38.02
N ASN A 401 17.02 37.14 38.97
CA ASN A 401 17.29 37.02 40.41
C ASN A 401 16.94 35.64 40.99
N THR A 402 16.06 34.86 40.33
CA THR A 402 15.71 33.50 40.78
C THR A 402 16.55 32.39 40.17
N LEU A 403 17.23 32.65 39.05
CA LEU A 403 18.08 31.70 38.33
C LEU A 403 19.59 31.86 38.60
N GLY A 404 20.03 33.04 39.07
CA GLY A 404 21.35 33.25 39.68
C GLY A 404 21.43 32.57 41.04
#